data_AF-A0A0G1B3Z1-F1
#
_entry.id   AF-A0A0G1B3Z1-F1
#
_cell.length_a   1.000
_cell.length_b   1.000
_cell.length_c   1.000
_cell.angle_alpha   90.00
_cell.angle_beta   90.00
_cell.angle_gamma   90.00
#
_symmetry.space_group_name_H-M   'P 1'
#
loop_
_entity.id
_entity.type
_entity.pdbx_description
1 polymer ?
#
loop_
_entity_poly.entity_id
_entity_poly.type
_entity_poly.pdbx_seq_one_letter_code
_entity_poly.pdbx_strand_id
1 'polypeptide(L)' 'MKKNYIAHYGDEFTIEWYFDSRGKSQALEYFKELSEGQKKKLVHLLYLLGVTGKIFNIEKFRSEGDQL' A
#
# COMPACT_ATOMS: atom_id res chain seq x y z
N MET A 1 9.95 13.16 -15.99
CA MET A 1 9.93 13.00 -14.51
C MET A 1 9.92 11.50 -14.20
N LYS A 2 10.95 10.95 -13.53
CA LYS A 2 10.89 9.56 -13.06
C LYS A 2 9.83 9.47 -11.98
N LYS A 3 8.72 8.78 -12.26
CA LYS A 3 7.73 8.46 -11.22
C LYS A 3 8.36 7.37 -10.35
N ASN A 4 8.45 7.59 -9.05
CA ASN A 4 8.84 6.56 -8.10
C ASN A 4 7.58 5.73 -7.82
N TYR A 5 7.43 4.66 -8.59
CA TYR A 5 6.32 3.72 -8.44
C TYR A 5 6.48 2.86 -7.19
N ILE A 6 7.70 2.67 -6.71
CA ILE A 6 8.00 1.68 -5.69
C ILE A 6 7.75 2.25 -4.30
N ALA A 7 6.83 1.61 -3.59
CA ALA A 7 6.50 1.89 -2.20
C ALA A 7 7.46 1.16 -1.25
N HIS A 8 7.86 -0.06 -1.62
CA HIS A 8 8.78 -0.88 -0.85
C HIS A 8 9.49 -1.93 -1.73
N TYR A 9 10.79 -2.12 -1.52
CA TYR A 9 11.55 -3.25 -2.07
C TYR A 9 11.66 -4.32 -1.00
N GLY A 10 11.21 -5.52 -1.30
CA GLY A 10 11.38 -6.70 -0.46
C GLY A 10 11.91 -7.88 -1.27
N ASP A 11 12.46 -8.86 -0.57
CA ASP A 11 13.06 -10.06 -1.17
C ASP A 11 12.02 -10.96 -1.83
N GLU A 12 10.80 -11.03 -1.27
CA GLU A 12 9.70 -11.80 -1.84
C GLU A 12 8.88 -10.96 -2.83
N PHE A 13 8.50 -9.75 -2.43
CA PHE A 13 7.74 -8.83 -3.30
C PHE A 13 8.32 -7.42 -3.32
N THR A 14 8.40 -6.86 -4.54
CA THR A 14 8.45 -5.40 -4.74
C THR A 14 7.02 -4.88 -4.78
N ILE A 15 6.72 -3.88 -3.96
CA ILE A 15 5.38 -3.29 -3.86
C ILE A 15 5.39 -1.92 -4.52
N GLU A 16 4.44 -1.73 -5.43
CA GLU A 16 4.30 -0.52 -6.23
C GLU A 16 2.95 0.16 -6.05
N TRP A 17 2.95 1.48 -6.14
CA TRP A 17 1.75 2.29 -6.29
C TRP A 17 1.22 2.11 -7.72
N TYR A 18 0.03 1.54 -7.84
CA TYR A 18 -0.68 1.51 -9.12
C TYR A 18 -1.08 2.92 -9.55
N PHE A 19 -0.86 3.26 -10.83
CA PHE A 19 -1.32 4.50 -11.45
C PHE A 19 -2.30 4.18 -12.57
N ASP A 20 -3.40 4.92 -12.64
CA ASP A 20 -4.38 4.80 -13.73
C ASP A 20 -3.85 5.39 -15.06
N SER A 21 -4.64 5.28 -16.13
CA SER A 21 -4.29 5.82 -17.45
C SER A 21 -4.10 7.34 -17.48
N ARG A 22 -4.58 8.06 -16.47
CA ARG A 22 -4.38 9.50 -16.29
C ARG A 22 -3.15 9.82 -15.43
N GLY A 23 -2.46 8.78 -14.96
CA GLY A 23 -1.29 8.91 -14.12
C GLY A 23 -1.61 9.27 -12.67
N LYS A 24 -2.83 8.97 -12.20
CA LYS A 24 -3.28 9.16 -10.82
C LYS A 24 -3.14 7.86 -10.02
N SER A 25 -2.63 7.95 -8.80
CA SER A 25 -2.59 6.81 -7.86
C SER A 25 -3.43 7.11 -6.64
N GLN A 26 -4.63 6.53 -6.59
CA GLN A 26 -5.54 6.71 -5.46
C GLN A 26 -4.92 6.21 -4.14
N ALA A 27 -4.21 5.09 -4.17
CA ALA A 27 -3.55 4.53 -2.98
C ALA A 27 -2.43 5.45 -2.46
N LEU A 28 -1.62 6.03 -3.36
CA LEU A 28 -0.57 6.97 -2.97
C LEU A 28 -1.14 8.29 -2.43
N GLU A 29 -2.22 8.79 -3.02
CA GLU A 29 -2.90 9.99 -2.52
C GLU A 29 -3.47 9.75 -1.13
N TYR A 30 -4.19 8.65 -0.93
CA TYR A 30 -4.70 8.25 0.38
C TYR A 30 -3.57 8.17 1.42
N PHE A 31 -2.45 7.52 1.08
CA PHE A 31 -1.29 7.45 1.97
C PHE A 31 -0.74 8.83 2.38
N LYS A 32 -0.73 9.81 1.47
CA LYS A 32 -0.24 11.16 1.76
C LYS A 32 -1.12 11.91 2.75
N GLU A 33 -2.43 11.63 2.75
CA GLU A 33 -3.44 12.24 3.61
C GLU A 33 -3.50 11.61 5.02
N LEU A 34 -2.92 10.41 5.20
CA LEU A 34 -2.87 9.73 6.50
C LEU A 34 -2.10 10.52 7.56
N SER A 35 -2.51 10.35 8.82
CA SER A 35 -1.68 10.79 9.96
C SER A 35 -0.35 10.02 10.01
N GLU A 36 0.67 10.60 10.64
CA GLU A 36 1.98 9.94 10.78
C GLU A 36 1.91 8.56 11.46
N GLY A 37 1.01 8.39 12.42
CA GLY A 37 0.76 7.09 13.05
C GLY A 37 0.20 6.06 12.07
N GLN A 38 -0.71 6.47 11.19
CA GLN A 38 -1.29 5.59 10.17
C GLN A 38 -0.27 5.29 9.05
N LYS A 39 0.53 6.28 8.63
CA LYS A 39 1.62 6.07 7.64
C LYS A 39 2.61 5.02 8.12
N LYS A 40 3.04 5.09 9.40
CA LYS A 40 3.93 4.09 10.00
C LYS A 40 3.33 2.68 9.94
N LYS A 41 2.04 2.54 10.26
CA LYS A 41 1.34 1.24 10.18
C LYS A 41 1.31 0.71 8.75
N LEU A 42 0.99 1.55 7.76
CA LEU A 42 0.98 1.13 6.36
C LEU A 42 2.38 0.72 5.89
N VAL A 43 3.41 1.52 6.16
CA VAL A 43 4.79 1.19 5.77
C VAL A 43 5.23 -0.14 6.39
N HIS A 44 4.89 -0.40 7.65
CA HIS A 44 5.19 -1.67 8.29
C HIS A 44 4.46 -2.85 7.63
N LEU A 45 3.19 -2.67 7.24
CA LEU A 45 2.45 -3.67 6.47
C LEU A 45 3.13 -3.95 5.12
N LEU A 46 3.52 -2.91 4.38
CA LEU A 46 4.22 -3.07 3.10
C LEU A 46 5.56 -3.79 3.28
N TYR A 47 6.30 -3.47 4.35
CA TYR A 47 7.53 -4.19 4.70
C TYR A 47 7.28 -5.69 4.93
N LEU A 48 6.28 -6.02 5.75
CA LEU A 48 5.93 -7.42 6.02
C LEU A 48 5.51 -8.16 4.76
N LEU A 49 4.71 -7.53 3.89
CA LEU A 49 4.34 -8.12 2.60
C LEU A 49 5.56 -8.35 1.71
N GLY A 50 6.48 -7.38 1.66
CA GLY A 50 7.69 -7.48 0.85
C GLY A 50 8.66 -8.56 1.32
N VAL A 51 8.78 -8.77 2.64
CA VAL A 51 9.69 -9.76 3.22
C VAL A 51 9.07 -11.16 3.30
N THR A 52 7.76 -11.27 3.53
CA THR A 52 7.13 -12.58 3.80
C THR A 52 6.36 -13.14 2.60
N GLY A 53 6.02 -12.29 1.63
CA GLY A 53 5.19 -12.68 0.49
C GLY A 53 3.75 -13.07 0.86
N LYS A 54 3.28 -12.76 2.08
CA LYS A 54 2.02 -13.31 2.62
C LYS A 54 1.10 -12.24 3.21
N ILE A 55 -0.18 -12.36 2.88
CA ILE A 55 -1.26 -11.63 3.56
C ILE A 55 -1.74 -12.50 4.73
N PHE A 56 -1.42 -12.09 5.96
CA PHE A 56 -1.73 -12.88 7.15
C PHE A 56 -3.21 -12.83 7.58
N ASN A 57 -3.91 -11.75 7.27
CA ASN A 57 -5.32 -11.58 7.64
C ASN A 57 -6.07 -10.98 6.46
N ILE A 58 -6.48 -11.85 5.54
CA ILE A 58 -7.19 -11.46 4.30
C ILE A 58 -8.56 -10.83 4.59
N GLU A 59 -9.20 -11.18 5.71
CA GLU A 59 -10.49 -10.62 6.11
C GLU A 59 -10.42 -9.10 6.30
N LYS A 60 -9.29 -8.58 6.79
CA LYS A 60 -9.05 -7.12 6.90
C LYS A 60 -8.96 -6.38 5.56
N PHE A 61 -8.86 -7.11 4.45
CA PHE A 61 -8.82 -6.56 3.10
C PHE A 61 -10.11 -6.80 2.32
N ARG A 62 -11.08 -7.53 2.89
CA ARG A 62 -12.42 -7.62 2.33
C ARG A 62 -13.18 -6.36 2.70
N SER A 63 -13.55 -5.59 1.69
CA SER A 63 -14.48 -4.47 1.86
C SER A 63 -15.90 -5.03 1.77
N GLU A 64 -16.49 -5.39 2.90
CA GLU A 64 -17.86 -5.94 2.97
C GLU A 64 -18.95 -4.86 2.92
N GLY A 65 -18.61 -3.63 2.48
CA GLY A 65 -19.59 -2.56 2.36
C GLY A 65 -20.01 -1.92 3.69
N ASP A 66 -19.28 -2.14 4.78
CA ASP A 66 -19.44 -1.40 6.03
C ASP A 66 -19.07 0.08 5.80
N GLN A 67 -20.06 0.85 5.36
CA GLN A 67 -20.09 2.30 5.44
C GLN A 67 -20.15 2.66 6.94
N LEU A 68 -19.04 3.16 7.49
CA LEU A 68 -19.06 3.88 8.77
C LEU A 68 -19.82 5.20 8.62
#